data_AF-A0AAE3XE54-F1
#
_entry.id   AF-A0AAE3XE54-F1
#
_cell.length_a   1.000
_cell.length_b   1.000
_cell.length_c   1.000
_cell.angle_alpha   90.00
_cell.angle_beta   90.00
_cell.angle_gamma   90.00
#
_symmetry.space_group_name_H-M   'P 1'
#
loop_
_entity.id
_entity.type
_entity.pdbx_description
1 polymer ?
#
loop_
_entity_poly.entity_id
_entity_poly.type
_entity_poly.pdbx_seq_one_letter_code
_entity_poly.pdbx_strand_id
1 'polypeptide(L)'
;MTPHTLPDACAAPCPECPWRRDATPGHLGPYSARTWRDAAHGDQPIACHLTIRDADDLGNGDWAHPALRQCAGAATYRRNVQKVPRHPMDAARHVLPDPVGVFTHGDDFIDHHDGTEEDSSDWADRMNRIEELFGLNDPATTAYLDRRAPGWTPETLRLTAMDAVIDQQRARYARGERPDVD
;
A
#
# COMPACT_ATOMS: atom_id res chain seq x y z
N MET A 1 2.60 36.70 -9.86
CA MET A 1 3.24 35.59 -9.14
C MET A 1 4.20 34.93 -10.11
N THR A 2 5.49 34.95 -9.82
CA THR A 2 6.48 34.19 -10.59
C THR A 2 6.10 32.72 -10.47
N PRO A 3 5.96 31.96 -11.58
CA PRO A 3 5.69 30.53 -11.47
C PRO A 3 6.84 29.91 -10.67
N HIS A 4 6.53 29.31 -9.52
CA HIS A 4 7.53 28.56 -8.76
C HIS A 4 7.94 27.36 -9.62
N THR A 5 9.09 27.47 -10.24
CA THR A 5 9.76 26.37 -10.95
C THR A 5 10.12 25.30 -9.92
N LEU A 6 9.54 24.11 -10.07
CA LEU A 6 9.97 22.96 -9.29
C LEU A 6 11.42 22.61 -9.67
N PRO A 7 12.26 22.21 -8.71
CA PRO A 7 13.62 21.78 -9.03
C PRO A 7 13.61 20.45 -9.80
N ASP A 8 14.65 20.17 -10.57
CA ASP A 8 14.78 18.88 -11.25
C ASP A 8 14.83 17.71 -10.26
N ALA A 9 14.50 16.50 -10.73
CA ALA A 9 14.78 15.28 -9.97
C ALA A 9 16.26 14.94 -9.95
N CYS A 10 16.65 14.16 -8.93
CA CYS A 10 17.92 13.43 -8.97
C CYS A 10 17.97 12.53 -10.23
N ALA A 11 19.18 12.24 -10.72
CA ALA A 11 19.35 11.44 -11.94
C ALA A 11 18.90 9.97 -11.78
N ALA A 12 18.95 9.45 -10.55
CA ALA A 12 18.55 8.08 -10.21
C ALA A 12 18.01 8.03 -8.77
N PRO A 13 17.22 6.99 -8.41
CA PRO A 13 16.89 6.71 -7.02
C PRO A 13 18.16 6.68 -6.17
N CYS A 14 18.18 7.42 -5.06
CA CYS A 14 19.34 7.44 -4.19
C CYS A 14 19.55 6.08 -3.48
N PRO A 15 20.75 5.81 -2.92
CA PRO A 15 21.03 4.55 -2.23
C PRO A 15 20.06 4.22 -1.08
N GLU A 16 19.49 5.22 -0.44
CA GLU A 16 18.53 5.05 0.66
C GLU A 16 17.07 5.23 0.21
N CYS A 17 16.79 5.19 -1.09
CA CYS A 17 15.45 5.47 -1.59
C CYS A 17 14.47 4.34 -1.23
N PRO A 18 13.35 4.62 -0.55
CA PRO A 18 12.38 3.58 -0.18
C PRO A 18 11.69 2.97 -1.41
N TRP A 19 11.63 3.69 -2.52
CA TRP A 19 11.00 3.20 -3.75
C TRP A 19 11.80 2.12 -4.48
N ARG A 20 13.04 1.84 -4.06
CA ARG A 20 13.85 0.76 -4.65
C ARG A 20 13.33 -0.60 -4.16
N ARG A 21 13.29 -1.58 -5.06
CA ARG A 21 12.89 -2.96 -4.69
C ARG A 21 13.85 -3.64 -3.72
N ASP A 22 15.08 -3.17 -3.66
CA ASP A 22 16.11 -3.63 -2.72
C ASP A 22 16.33 -2.64 -1.54
N ALA A 23 15.38 -1.75 -1.29
CA ALA A 23 15.39 -0.89 -0.10
C ALA A 23 15.25 -1.71 1.18
N THR A 24 15.78 -1.19 2.29
CA THR A 24 15.55 -1.79 3.61
C THR A 24 14.05 -1.68 4.00
N PRO A 25 13.37 -2.80 4.33
CA PRO A 25 12.00 -2.76 4.87
C PRO A 25 11.85 -1.80 6.05
N GLY A 26 10.71 -1.13 6.16
CA GLY A 26 10.44 -0.13 7.22
C GLY A 26 11.22 1.20 7.13
N HIS A 27 12.11 1.41 6.15
CA HIS A 27 12.87 2.66 6.02
C HIS A 27 12.04 3.83 5.42
N LEU A 28 11.02 4.27 6.15
CA LEU A 28 10.02 5.25 5.70
C LEU A 28 9.96 6.54 6.55
N GLY A 29 10.83 6.65 7.56
CA GLY A 29 10.78 7.75 8.52
C GLY A 29 9.53 7.67 9.39
N PRO A 30 8.82 8.80 9.65
CA PRO A 30 7.66 8.82 10.55
C PRO A 30 6.34 8.39 9.89
N TYR A 31 6.34 8.04 8.60
CA TYR A 31 5.13 7.77 7.82
C TYR A 31 5.01 6.29 7.47
N SER A 32 3.78 5.79 7.37
CA SER A 32 3.50 4.41 6.93
C SER A 32 3.70 4.22 5.42
N ALA A 33 3.83 2.97 4.97
CA ALA A 33 3.94 2.68 3.53
C ALA A 33 2.71 3.17 2.75
N ARG A 34 1.52 3.02 3.33
CA ARG A 34 0.27 3.56 2.75
C ARG A 34 0.33 5.08 2.56
N THR A 35 0.83 5.82 3.55
CA THR A 35 0.99 7.28 3.46
C THR A 35 1.92 7.68 2.32
N TRP A 36 3.05 6.97 2.17
CA TRP A 36 4.00 7.20 1.09
C TRP A 36 3.41 6.86 -0.29
N ARG A 37 2.70 5.73 -0.40
CA ARG A 37 1.96 5.34 -1.61
C ARG A 37 0.95 6.40 -2.01
N ASP A 38 0.13 6.87 -1.07
CA ASP A 38 -0.89 7.88 -1.33
C ASP A 38 -0.27 9.21 -1.77
N ALA A 39 0.83 9.63 -1.11
CA ALA A 39 1.59 10.80 -1.53
C ALA A 39 2.17 10.66 -2.95
N ALA A 40 2.65 9.47 -3.31
CA ALA A 40 3.15 9.20 -4.66
C ALA A 40 2.03 9.18 -5.72
N HIS A 41 0.80 8.82 -5.35
CA HIS A 41 -0.38 8.97 -6.22
C HIS A 41 -0.96 10.39 -6.24
N GLY A 42 -0.49 11.28 -5.36
CA GLY A 42 -0.78 12.71 -5.40
C GLY A 42 -0.17 13.44 -6.60
N ASP A 43 -0.55 14.71 -6.76
CA ASP A 43 0.01 15.60 -7.79
C ASP A 43 1.19 16.45 -7.29
N GLN A 44 1.50 16.41 -6.00
CA GLN A 44 2.59 17.18 -5.41
C GLN A 44 3.93 16.47 -5.62
N PRO A 45 5.02 17.19 -5.92
CA PRO A 45 6.35 16.59 -5.96
C PRO A 45 6.75 16.09 -4.57
N ILE A 46 7.56 15.04 -4.54
CA ILE A 46 8.16 14.51 -3.32
C ILE A 46 9.62 14.91 -3.32
N ALA A 47 10.11 15.50 -2.22
CA ALA A 47 11.51 15.91 -2.11
C ALA A 47 12.43 14.69 -1.94
N CYS A 48 13.64 14.73 -2.50
CA CYS A 48 14.66 13.73 -2.24
C CYS A 48 15.24 13.95 -0.84
N HIS A 49 15.17 12.96 0.04
CA HIS A 49 15.58 13.09 1.44
C HIS A 49 17.09 13.40 1.64
N LEU A 50 17.95 13.04 0.68
CA LEU A 50 19.37 13.44 0.69
C LEU A 50 19.61 14.92 0.34
N THR A 51 18.60 15.56 -0.27
CA THR A 51 18.66 16.96 -0.72
C THR A 51 17.78 17.87 0.13
N ILE A 52 16.93 17.31 0.99
CA ILE A 52 16.28 18.06 2.05
C ILE A 52 17.38 18.71 2.88
N ARG A 53 17.20 19.98 3.20
CA ARG A 53 18.03 20.75 4.10
C ARG A 53 17.15 21.17 5.26
N ASP A 54 17.77 21.42 6.41
CA ASP A 54 17.07 21.95 7.56
C ASP A 54 16.23 23.13 7.11
N ALA A 55 14.96 23.11 7.50
CA ALA A 55 14.10 24.26 7.32
C ALA A 55 14.78 25.47 7.97
N ASP A 56 14.62 26.64 7.38
CA ASP A 56 15.03 27.87 8.07
C ASP A 56 14.31 28.01 9.43
N ASP A 57 14.71 28.98 10.26
CA ASP A 57 14.10 29.24 11.57
C ASP A 57 12.57 29.51 11.50
N LEU A 58 12.00 29.62 10.30
CA LEU A 58 10.58 29.81 10.01
C LEU A 58 9.87 28.51 9.61
N GLY A 59 10.56 27.37 9.61
CA GLY A 59 10.00 26.07 9.23
C GLY A 59 9.80 25.89 7.73
N ASN A 60 10.38 26.77 6.89
CA ASN A 60 10.23 26.67 5.44
C ASN A 60 11.33 25.77 4.85
N GLY A 61 10.96 24.54 4.50
CA GLY A 61 11.67 23.72 3.53
C GLY A 61 11.29 24.14 2.10
N ASP A 62 11.61 25.38 1.71
CA ASP A 62 11.12 25.95 0.45
C ASP A 62 11.66 25.16 -0.76
N TRP A 63 10.74 24.81 -1.67
CA TRP A 63 11.04 24.30 -3.00
C TRP A 63 11.95 25.23 -3.82
N ALA A 64 12.14 26.48 -3.38
CA ALA A 64 13.09 27.44 -3.93
C ALA A 64 14.56 27.17 -3.58
N HIS A 65 14.90 26.28 -2.62
CA HIS A 65 16.30 26.04 -2.27
C HIS A 65 17.06 25.41 -3.46
N PRO A 66 18.17 26.00 -3.94
CA PRO A 66 18.82 25.59 -5.19
C PRO A 66 19.41 24.18 -5.16
N ALA A 67 19.70 23.65 -3.97
CA ALA A 67 20.18 22.28 -3.79
C ALA A 67 19.07 21.23 -3.62
N LEU A 68 17.81 21.65 -3.40
CA LEU A 68 16.69 20.73 -3.24
C LEU A 68 16.37 20.10 -4.59
N ARG A 69 16.07 18.80 -4.58
CA ARG A 69 15.71 18.03 -5.78
C ARG A 69 14.44 17.24 -5.55
N GLN A 70 13.73 16.95 -6.63
CA GLN A 70 12.64 15.97 -6.61
C GLN A 70 13.19 14.54 -6.43
N CYS A 71 12.43 13.69 -5.76
CA CYS A 71 12.75 12.29 -5.53
C CYS A 71 12.64 11.50 -6.85
N ALA A 72 13.78 11.04 -7.35
CA ALA A 72 13.85 10.22 -8.55
C ALA A 72 13.10 8.90 -8.41
N GLY A 73 13.20 8.21 -7.26
CA GLY A 73 12.50 6.94 -7.04
C GLY A 73 10.98 7.08 -7.05
N ALA A 74 10.44 8.13 -6.43
CA ALA A 74 9.00 8.42 -6.50
C ALA A 74 8.55 8.78 -7.92
N ALA A 75 9.36 9.56 -8.66
CA ALA A 75 9.09 9.90 -10.06
C ALA A 75 9.12 8.65 -10.97
N THR A 76 10.08 7.75 -10.76
CA THR A 76 10.16 6.45 -11.45
C THR A 76 8.98 5.55 -11.09
N TYR A 77 8.61 5.45 -9.81
CA TYR A 77 7.43 4.69 -9.37
C TYR A 77 6.16 5.21 -10.06
N ARG A 78 5.95 6.53 -10.07
CA ARG A 78 4.83 7.17 -10.79
C ARG A 78 4.82 6.79 -12.27
N ARG A 79 5.98 6.73 -12.91
CA ARG A 79 6.11 6.27 -14.30
C ARG A 79 5.73 4.80 -14.46
N ASN A 80 6.16 3.93 -13.54
CA ASN A 80 5.82 2.51 -13.55
C ASN A 80 4.30 2.29 -13.41
N VAL A 81 3.63 3.02 -12.50
CA VAL A 81 2.17 2.94 -12.29
C VAL A 81 1.34 3.84 -13.22
N GLN A 82 1.97 4.43 -14.24
CA GLN A 82 1.32 5.34 -15.21
C GLN A 82 0.64 6.56 -14.57
N LYS A 83 1.05 6.94 -13.36
CA LYS A 83 0.60 8.18 -12.70
C LYS A 83 1.32 9.36 -13.35
N VAL A 84 0.55 10.21 -14.03
CA VAL A 84 1.03 11.48 -14.59
C VAL A 84 0.51 12.63 -13.72
N PRO A 85 1.39 13.33 -12.98
CA PRO A 85 1.00 14.52 -12.23
C PRO A 85 0.53 15.64 -13.14
N ARG A 86 -0.49 16.41 -12.73
CA ARG A 86 -1.03 17.50 -13.54
C ARG A 86 -0.02 18.64 -13.75
N HIS A 87 0.86 18.87 -12.79
CA HIS A 87 1.87 19.91 -12.88
C HIS A 87 2.88 19.58 -14.00
N PRO A 88 3.11 20.50 -14.96
CA PRO A 88 3.95 20.22 -16.13
C PRO A 88 5.44 20.08 -15.78
N MET A 89 5.88 20.64 -14.67
CA MET A 89 7.28 20.57 -14.20
C MET A 89 7.55 19.42 -13.22
N ASP A 90 6.60 18.52 -13.02
CA ASP A 90 6.85 17.33 -12.20
C ASP A 90 7.82 16.40 -12.93
N ALA A 91 8.88 15.99 -12.25
CA ALA A 91 9.94 15.17 -12.83
C ALA A 91 9.43 13.81 -13.34
N ALA A 92 8.30 13.32 -12.82
CA ALA A 92 7.65 12.12 -13.35
C ALA A 92 7.29 12.27 -14.84
N ARG A 93 7.28 13.46 -15.44
CA ARG A 93 7.09 13.67 -16.89
C ARG A 93 8.35 13.50 -17.73
N HIS A 94 9.52 13.40 -17.11
CA HIS A 94 10.82 13.38 -17.80
C HIS A 94 11.67 12.15 -17.47
N VAL A 95 11.30 11.39 -16.42
CA VAL A 95 11.98 10.15 -16.06
C VAL A 95 11.46 8.98 -16.90
N LEU A 96 12.36 8.03 -17.22
CA LEU A 96 12.02 6.76 -17.87
C LEU A 96 11.53 5.75 -16.83
N PRO A 97 10.59 4.85 -17.18
CA PRO A 97 10.19 3.77 -16.28
C PRO A 97 11.36 2.82 -16.01
N ASP A 98 11.39 2.27 -14.80
CA ASP A 98 12.33 1.22 -14.39
C ASP A 98 11.58 0.19 -13.52
N PRO A 99 10.95 -0.82 -14.14
CA PRO A 99 10.19 -1.84 -13.42
C PRO A 99 11.07 -2.87 -12.71
N VAL A 100 12.39 -2.85 -12.96
CA VAL A 100 13.35 -3.79 -12.37
C VAL A 100 13.88 -3.23 -11.06
N GLY A 101 14.29 -1.96 -11.03
CA GLY A 101 14.88 -1.32 -9.85
C GLY A 101 13.87 -0.69 -8.88
N VAL A 102 12.68 -0.32 -9.37
CA VAL A 102 11.65 0.41 -8.59
C VAL A 102 10.33 -0.34 -8.62
N PHE A 103 9.56 -0.26 -7.53
CA PHE A 103 8.25 -0.91 -7.44
C PHE A 103 7.32 -0.52 -8.61
N THR A 104 6.46 -1.45 -9.01
CA THR A 104 5.50 -1.27 -10.10
C THR A 104 4.06 -1.26 -9.65
N HIS A 105 3.79 -1.62 -8.39
CA HIS A 105 2.46 -1.59 -7.78
C HIS A 105 2.57 -1.04 -6.36
N GLY A 106 1.51 -0.37 -5.90
CA GLY A 106 1.45 0.17 -4.54
C GLY A 106 1.40 -0.92 -3.48
N ASP A 107 0.75 -2.05 -3.77
CA ASP A 107 0.65 -3.18 -2.84
C ASP A 107 2.01 -3.85 -2.64
N ASP A 108 2.79 -4.06 -3.70
CA ASP A 108 4.17 -4.56 -3.60
C ASP A 108 5.05 -3.69 -2.69
N PHE A 109 4.87 -2.37 -2.75
CA PHE A 109 5.58 -1.41 -1.89
C PHE A 109 5.12 -1.51 -0.42
N ILE A 110 3.82 -1.66 -0.19
CA ILE A 110 3.25 -1.82 1.15
C ILE A 110 3.73 -3.13 1.78
N ASP A 111 3.59 -4.25 1.08
CA ASP A 111 3.99 -5.57 1.56
C ASP A 111 5.49 -5.62 1.88
N HIS A 112 6.33 -4.91 1.09
CA HIS A 112 7.77 -4.83 1.33
C HIS A 112 8.11 -4.05 2.60
N HIS A 113 7.42 -2.94 2.87
CA HIS A 113 7.79 -2.02 3.95
C HIS A 113 7.09 -2.27 5.27
N ASP A 114 5.79 -2.60 5.23
CA ASP A 114 5.01 -2.96 6.42
C ASP A 114 5.20 -4.46 6.76
N GLY A 115 5.82 -5.22 5.85
CA GLY A 115 5.95 -6.67 5.94
C GLY A 115 4.66 -7.37 5.52
N THR A 116 4.77 -8.64 5.11
CA THR A 116 3.62 -9.56 5.15
C THR A 116 3.38 -9.99 6.60
N GLU A 117 3.27 -9.03 7.52
CA GLU A 117 2.65 -9.37 8.79
C GLU A 117 1.16 -9.56 8.45
N GLU A 118 0.76 -10.83 8.29
CA GLU A 118 -0.53 -11.23 8.84
C GLU A 118 -0.49 -10.76 10.29
N ASP A 119 -0.89 -9.51 10.51
CA ASP A 119 -1.05 -8.95 11.82
C ASP A 119 -2.01 -9.89 12.53
N SER A 120 -1.47 -10.77 13.38
CA SER A 120 -2.24 -11.83 14.02
C SER A 120 -3.40 -11.27 14.83
N SER A 121 -3.35 -9.97 15.16
CA SER A 121 -4.44 -9.22 15.79
C SER A 121 -5.55 -8.86 14.79
N ASP A 122 -5.24 -8.45 13.55
CA ASP A 122 -6.21 -8.23 12.47
C ASP A 122 -6.80 -9.56 11.97
N TRP A 123 -5.99 -10.62 11.90
CA TRP A 123 -6.51 -11.96 11.57
C TRP A 123 -7.46 -12.47 12.65
N ALA A 124 -7.10 -12.35 13.94
CA ALA A 124 -7.99 -12.73 15.03
C ALA A 124 -9.28 -11.90 15.03
N ASP A 125 -9.22 -10.59 14.82
CA ASP A 125 -10.41 -9.74 14.73
C ASP A 125 -11.26 -10.02 13.49
N ARG A 126 -10.64 -10.26 12.34
CA ARG A 126 -11.33 -10.70 11.12
C ARG A 126 -12.00 -12.05 11.32
N MET A 127 -11.34 -12.98 12.01
CA MET A 127 -11.90 -14.29 12.32
C MET A 127 -13.03 -14.21 13.35
N ASN A 128 -12.91 -13.36 14.37
CA ASN A 128 -13.99 -13.07 15.31
C ASN A 128 -15.22 -12.51 14.58
N ARG A 129 -15.04 -11.58 13.63
CA ARG A 129 -16.15 -11.06 12.80
C ARG A 129 -16.77 -12.12 11.91
N ILE A 130 -15.98 -13.02 11.33
CA ILE A 130 -16.49 -14.16 10.55
C ILE A 130 -17.31 -15.07 11.47
N GLU A 131 -16.81 -15.41 12.66
CA GLU A 131 -17.53 -16.23 13.63
C GLU A 131 -18.86 -15.60 14.08
N GLU A 132 -18.89 -14.28 14.30
CA GLU A 132 -20.12 -13.54 14.59
C GLU A 132 -21.09 -13.51 13.41
N LEU A 133 -20.61 -13.20 12.21
CA LEU A 133 -21.42 -13.14 10.97
C LEU A 133 -22.10 -14.48 10.65
N PHE A 134 -21.42 -15.59 10.91
CA PHE A 134 -21.93 -16.92 10.66
C PHE A 134 -22.54 -17.59 11.90
N GLY A 135 -22.59 -16.89 13.04
CA GLY A 135 -23.11 -17.43 14.29
C GLY A 135 -22.42 -18.72 14.71
N LEU A 136 -21.12 -18.89 14.42
CA LEU A 136 -20.37 -20.11 14.73
C LEU A 136 -20.18 -20.30 16.25
N ASN A 137 -20.39 -19.23 17.02
CA ASN A 137 -20.42 -19.25 18.48
C ASN A 137 -21.84 -19.48 19.06
N ASP A 138 -22.88 -19.61 18.21
CA ASP A 138 -24.24 -19.95 18.65
C ASP A 138 -24.36 -21.47 18.91
N PRO A 139 -24.74 -21.90 20.13
CA PRO A 139 -25.01 -23.31 20.44
C PRO A 139 -25.98 -23.99 19.47
N ALA A 140 -26.92 -23.25 18.87
CA ALA A 140 -27.85 -23.79 17.89
C ALA A 140 -27.16 -24.12 16.55
N THR A 141 -26.22 -23.27 16.10
CA THR A 141 -25.40 -23.50 14.90
C THR A 141 -24.48 -24.69 15.11
N THR A 142 -23.81 -24.78 16.26
CA THR A 142 -22.93 -25.92 16.60
C THR A 142 -23.72 -27.23 16.67
N ALA A 143 -24.89 -27.25 17.32
CA ALA A 143 -25.75 -28.43 17.37
C ALA A 143 -26.34 -28.79 16.00
N TYR A 144 -26.56 -27.82 15.12
CA TYR A 144 -26.99 -28.06 13.75
C TYR A 144 -25.88 -28.72 12.92
N LEU A 145 -24.65 -28.24 13.03
CA LEU A 145 -23.50 -28.76 12.31
C LEU A 145 -23.12 -30.18 12.78
N ASP A 146 -23.13 -30.43 14.10
CA ASP A 146 -22.87 -31.76 14.68
C ASP A 146 -23.85 -32.83 14.18
N ARG A 147 -25.14 -32.47 14.03
CA ARG A 147 -26.15 -33.35 13.43
C ARG A 147 -25.93 -33.64 11.95
N ARG A 148 -25.30 -32.72 11.22
CA ARG A 148 -25.15 -32.80 9.76
C ARG A 148 -23.84 -33.44 9.33
N ALA A 149 -22.81 -33.36 10.18
CA ALA A 149 -21.49 -33.94 9.95
C ALA A 149 -20.94 -34.58 11.24
N PRO A 150 -21.56 -35.71 11.68
CA PRO A 150 -21.16 -36.37 12.92
C PRO A 150 -19.71 -36.85 12.86
N GLY A 151 -18.92 -36.51 13.89
CA GLY A 151 -17.51 -36.88 14.01
C GLY A 151 -16.52 -35.84 13.46
N TRP A 152 -16.99 -34.71 12.93
CA TRP A 152 -16.11 -33.60 12.57
C TRP A 152 -15.70 -32.83 13.82
N THR A 153 -14.41 -32.49 13.91
CA THR A 153 -13.94 -31.60 14.98
C THR A 153 -14.42 -30.17 14.71
N PRO A 154 -14.54 -29.31 15.75
CA PRO A 154 -14.85 -27.89 15.56
C PRO A 154 -13.92 -27.20 14.55
N GLU A 155 -12.65 -27.60 14.51
CA GLU A 155 -11.66 -27.11 13.54
C GLU A 155 -11.97 -27.57 12.10
N THR A 156 -12.40 -28.82 11.90
CA THR A 156 -12.79 -29.33 10.58
C THR A 156 -14.02 -28.59 10.04
N LEU A 157 -14.99 -28.33 10.92
CA LEU A 157 -16.17 -27.51 10.59
C LEU A 157 -15.79 -26.07 10.25
N ARG A 158 -14.87 -25.47 11.00
CA ARG A 158 -14.33 -24.13 10.75
C ARG A 158 -13.69 -24.02 9.37
N LEU A 159 -12.76 -24.93 9.04
CA LEU A 159 -12.06 -24.93 7.76
C LEU A 159 -13.03 -25.14 6.58
N THR A 160 -13.98 -26.06 6.73
CA THR A 160 -14.96 -26.33 5.66
C THR A 160 -15.92 -25.15 5.44
N ALA A 161 -16.33 -24.47 6.52
CA ALA A 161 -17.13 -23.25 6.40
C ALA A 161 -16.35 -22.12 5.72
N MET A 162 -15.05 -21.99 6.02
CA MET A 162 -14.17 -21.02 5.35
C MET A 162 -14.02 -21.31 3.86
N ASP A 163 -13.80 -22.57 3.47
CA ASP A 163 -13.71 -22.97 2.07
C ASP A 163 -15.00 -22.63 1.30
N ALA A 164 -16.16 -22.90 1.91
CA ALA A 164 -17.45 -22.55 1.32
C ALA A 164 -17.63 -21.03 1.11
N VAL A 165 -17.14 -20.20 2.04
CA VAL A 165 -17.19 -18.73 1.93
C VAL A 165 -16.22 -18.24 0.84
N ILE A 166 -15.02 -18.80 0.78
CA ILE A 166 -14.03 -18.48 -0.27
C ILE A 166 -14.61 -18.81 -1.65
N ASP A 167 -15.22 -19.98 -1.80
CA ASP A 167 -15.83 -20.40 -3.05
C ASP A 167 -17.05 -19.56 -3.41
N GLN A 168 -17.88 -19.19 -2.44
CA GLN A 168 -18.98 -18.25 -2.66
C GLN A 168 -18.48 -16.90 -3.16
N GLN A 169 -17.42 -16.36 -2.54
CA GLN A 169 -16.86 -15.07 -2.92
C GLN A 169 -16.20 -15.12 -4.31
N ARG A 170 -15.49 -16.20 -4.64
CA ARG A 170 -14.98 -16.48 -5.99
C ARG A 170 -16.10 -16.51 -7.02
N ALA A 171 -17.22 -17.18 -6.70
CA ALA A 171 -18.37 -17.26 -7.58
C ALA A 171 -19.04 -15.88 -7.80
N ARG A 172 -19.10 -15.03 -6.77
CA ARG A 172 -19.58 -13.63 -6.90
C ARG A 172 -18.69 -12.82 -7.83
N TYR A 173 -17.37 -12.88 -7.64
CA TYR A 173 -16.43 -12.20 -8.53
C TYR A 173 -16.52 -12.67 -9.97
N ALA A 174 -16.70 -13.97 -10.20
CA ALA A 174 -16.88 -14.53 -11.55
C ALA A 174 -18.16 -14.00 -12.24
N ARG A 175 -19.18 -13.58 -11.47
CA ARG A 175 -20.40 -12.93 -11.98
C ARG A 175 -20.29 -11.40 -12.11
N GLY A 176 -19.14 -10.82 -11.77
CA GLY A 176 -18.96 -9.36 -11.76
C GLY A 176 -19.61 -8.65 -10.57
N GLU A 177 -20.10 -9.39 -9.58
CA GLU A 177 -20.63 -8.85 -8.33
C GLU A 177 -19.46 -8.46 -7.43
N ARG A 178 -19.06 -7.18 -7.44
CA ARG A 178 -18.10 -6.65 -6.48
C ARG A 178 -18.83 -6.31 -5.17
N PRO A 179 -18.22 -6.54 -4.00
CA PRO A 179 -18.80 -6.06 -2.75
C PRO A 179 -18.93 -4.53 -2.81
N ASP A 180 -20.08 -4.01 -2.38
CA ASP A 180 -20.28 -2.58 -2.20
C ASP A 180 -19.29 -2.11 -1.13
N VAL A 181 -18.41 -1.19 -1.53
CA VAL A 181 -17.48 -0.51 -0.63
C VAL A 181 -18.15 0.82 -0.30
N ASP A 182 -18.90 0.83 0.80
CA ASP A 182 -19.38 2.07 1.44
C ASP A 182 -18.21 2.78 2.17
#